data_AF-A0A2U1MRU4-F1
#
_entry.id   AF-A0A2U1MRU4-F1
#
_cell.length_a   1.000
_cell.length_b   1.000
_cell.length_c   1.000
_cell.angle_alpha   90.00
_cell.angle_beta   90.00
_cell.angle_gamma   90.00
#
_symmetry.space_group_name_H-M   'P 1'
#
loop_
_entity.id
_entity.type
_entity.pdbx_description
1 polymer ?
#
loop_
_entity_poly.entity_id
_entity_poly.type
_entity_poly.pdbx_seq_one_letter_code
_entity_poly.pdbx_strand_id
1 'polypeptide(L)' 'MKNESSGITNNFPYWSISYAERFPMQKTKTKVIEGNCNPVWNDELTLTMKDPKAPIHIAMYDKDMFSNDDSMGMAEIDLW' A
#
# COMPACT_ATOMS: atom_id res chain seq x y z
N MET A 1 -10.09 12.76 21.99
CA MET A 1 -11.21 11.82 21.81
C MET A 1 -11.10 11.18 20.44
N LYS A 2 -10.57 9.94 20.38
CA LYS A 2 -10.96 8.89 19.43
C LYS A 2 -10.85 7.60 20.26
N ASN A 3 -11.99 7.21 20.83
CA ASN A 3 -12.16 5.94 21.55
C ASN A 3 -12.66 4.94 20.52
N GLU A 4 -11.89 3.91 20.18
CA GLU A 4 -12.44 2.69 19.59
C GLU A 4 -11.64 1.49 20.10
N SER A 5 -12.11 0.89 21.18
CA SER A 5 -11.88 -0.52 21.48
C SER A 5 -12.81 -1.36 20.61
N SER A 6 -12.38 -2.57 20.23
CA SER A 6 -13.14 -3.72 19.68
C SER A 6 -13.43 -3.72 18.16
N GLY A 7 -13.09 -4.75 17.38
CA GLY A 7 -12.55 -6.07 17.69
C GLY A 7 -12.14 -6.83 16.43
N ILE A 8 -11.15 -7.73 16.58
CA ILE A 8 -10.52 -8.55 15.53
C ILE A 8 -9.67 -7.75 14.52
N THR A 9 -8.62 -7.06 14.98
CA THR A 9 -7.57 -6.55 14.06
C THR A 9 -6.68 -7.73 13.65
N ASN A 10 -7.15 -8.53 12.70
CA ASN A 10 -6.25 -9.42 12.00
C ASN A 10 -5.39 -8.53 11.10
N ASN A 11 -4.16 -8.22 11.52
CA ASN A 11 -3.26 -7.40 10.72
C ASN A 11 -2.95 -8.15 9.42
N PHE A 12 -3.48 -7.64 8.33
CA PHE A 12 -3.40 -8.16 6.96
C PHE A 12 -2.69 -7.12 6.08
N PRO A 13 -1.41 -6.79 6.35
CA PRO A 13 -0.74 -5.73 5.63
C PRO A 13 -0.49 -6.10 4.17
N TYR A 14 -0.67 -5.11 3.30
CA TYR A 14 -0.25 -5.14 1.91
C TYR A 14 0.21 -3.75 1.47
N TRP A 15 0.98 -3.69 0.38
CA TRP A 15 1.38 -2.42 -0.21
C TRP A 15 1.03 -2.38 -1.69
N SER A 16 0.98 -1.16 -2.22
CA SER A 16 0.72 -0.89 -3.62
C SER A 16 1.68 0.13 -4.16
N ILE A 17 2.02 -0.01 -5.44
CA ILE A 17 2.88 0.90 -6.18
C ILE A 17 2.15 1.46 -7.38
N SER A 18 2.31 2.76 -7.61
CA SER A 18 1.76 3.47 -8.77
C SER A 18 2.65 4.63 -9.21
N TYR A 19 2.45 5.12 -10.43
CA TYR A 19 3.08 6.36 -10.91
C TYR A 19 2.03 7.32 -11.50
N ALA A 20 2.07 8.59 -11.09
CA ALA A 20 1.46 9.79 -11.71
C ALA A 20 1.26 10.91 -10.66
N GLU A 21 1.17 12.17 -11.11
CA GLU A 21 0.93 13.33 -10.21
C GLU A 21 -0.50 13.43 -9.65
N ARG A 22 -1.51 12.94 -10.37
CA ARG A 22 -2.93 13.22 -10.03
C ARG A 22 -3.86 12.01 -10.12
N PHE A 23 -3.68 11.16 -11.12
CA PHE A 23 -4.42 9.91 -11.27
C PHE A 23 -3.44 8.80 -11.63
N PRO A 24 -3.30 7.75 -10.80
CA PRO A 24 -2.33 6.70 -11.04
C PRO A 24 -2.59 6.05 -12.40
N MET A 25 -1.62 6.15 -13.31
CA MET A 25 -1.74 5.58 -14.65
C MET A 25 -1.71 4.06 -14.62
N GLN A 26 -0.96 3.50 -13.67
CA GLN A 26 -0.89 2.09 -13.40
C GLN A 26 -0.75 1.91 -11.89
N LYS A 27 -1.48 0.94 -11.32
CA LYS A 27 -1.37 0.56 -9.90
C LYS A 27 -1.27 -0.96 -9.80
N THR A 28 -0.24 -1.43 -9.12
CA THR A 28 -0.05 -2.85 -8.80
C THR A 28 0.03 -2.99 -7.29
N LYS A 29 -0.41 -4.13 -6.74
CA LYS A 29 -0.38 -4.41 -5.30
C LYS A 29 0.26 -5.76 -5.02
N THR A 30 0.84 -5.89 -3.84
CA THR A 30 1.40 -7.14 -3.34
C THR A 30 0.34 -8.10 -2.83
N LYS A 31 0.78 -9.31 -2.50
CA LYS A 31 -0.05 -10.24 -1.75
C LYS A 31 -0.26 -9.70 -0.33
N VAL A 32 -1.44 -9.96 0.19
CA VAL A 32 -1.75 -9.74 1.61
C VAL A 32 -1.02 -10.79 2.42
N ILE A 33 -0.29 -10.39 3.45
CA ILE A 33 0.33 -11.31 4.41
C ILE A 33 -0.55 -11.34 5.65
N GLU A 34 -1.03 -12.52 6.01
CA GLU A 34 -2.01 -12.69 7.09
C GLU A 34 -1.37 -12.78 8.48
N GLY A 35 -1.91 -12.03 9.44
CA GLY A 35 -1.58 -12.15 10.86
C GLY A 35 -0.16 -11.73 11.23
N ASN A 36 0.47 -10.85 10.46
CA ASN A 36 1.86 -10.44 10.68
C ASN A 36 2.00 -8.91 10.75
N CYS A 37 2.48 -8.39 11.89
CA CYS A 37 2.73 -6.96 12.08
C CYS A 37 4.03 -6.46 11.43
N ASN A 38 4.93 -7.38 11.06
CA ASN A 38 6.21 -7.11 10.39
C ASN A 38 6.31 -8.00 9.14
N PRO A 39 5.44 -7.78 8.15
CA PRO A 39 5.43 -8.56 6.92
C PRO A 39 6.74 -8.40 6.15
N VAL A 40 7.25 -9.52 5.63
CA VAL A 40 8.34 -9.54 4.66
C VAL A 40 7.78 -10.07 3.36
N TRP A 41 7.51 -9.17 2.40
CA TRP A 41 6.86 -9.55 1.14
C TRP A 41 7.79 -10.26 0.17
N ASN A 42 9.03 -9.79 0.01
CA ASN A 42 9.95 -10.27 -1.03
C ASN A 42 9.30 -10.34 -2.43
N ASP A 43 8.33 -9.46 -2.69
CA ASP A 43 7.59 -9.42 -3.95
C ASP A 43 8.39 -8.60 -4.98
N GLU A 44 8.49 -9.12 -6.20
CA GLU A 44 8.99 -8.39 -7.36
C GLU A 44 7.80 -7.88 -8.17
N LEU A 45 7.66 -6.55 -8.25
CA LEU A 45 6.61 -5.89 -9.04
C LEU A 45 7.24 -5.13 -10.20
N THR A 46 6.77 -5.42 -11.42
CA THR A 46 7.13 -4.64 -12.61
C THR A 46 6.05 -3.61 -12.91
N LEU A 47 6.46 -2.35 -13.08
CA LEU A 47 5.61 -1.23 -13.46
C LEU A 47 6.11 -0.65 -14.79
N THR A 48 5.22 -0.41 -15.75
CA THR A 48 5.60 0.17 -17.04
C THR A 48 5.37 1.67 -17.00
N MET A 49 6.46 2.44 -16.88
CA MET A 49 6.40 3.90 -16.80
C MET A 49 6.41 4.53 -18.19
N LYS A 50 5.47 5.45 -18.47
CA LYS A 50 5.48 6.25 -19.71
C LYS A 50 6.35 7.50 -19.62
N ASP A 51 6.35 8.14 -18.47
CA ASP A 51 7.20 9.30 -18.17
C ASP A 51 8.02 8.96 -16.94
N PRO A 52 9.35 8.84 -17.06
CA PRO A 52 10.17 8.49 -15.91
C PRO A 52 10.30 9.65 -14.92
N LYS A 53 9.97 10.89 -15.29
CA LYS A 53 9.95 12.04 -14.38
C LYS A 53 8.77 12.03 -13.41
N ALA A 54 7.75 11.21 -13.68
CA ALA A 54 6.61 11.09 -12.80
C ALA A 54 7.04 10.41 -11.48
N PRO A 55 6.62 10.92 -10.31
CA PRO A 55 6.97 10.32 -9.04
C PRO A 55 6.33 8.93 -8.89
N ILE A 56 7.03 8.04 -8.20
CA ILE A 56 6.51 6.74 -7.80
C ILE A 56 5.89 6.87 -6.41
N HIS A 57 4.64 6.47 -6.28
CA HIS A 57 3.95 6.38 -5.00
C HIS A 57 3.89 4.94 -4.52
N ILE A 58 4.31 4.74 -3.28
CA ILE A 58 4.16 3.47 -2.56
C ILE A 58 3.23 3.73 -1.38
N ALA A 59 2.12 3.01 -1.31
CA ALA A 59 1.15 3.14 -0.22
C ALA A 59 0.93 1.79 0.47
N MET A 60 0.92 1.79 1.79
CA MET A 60 0.72 0.63 2.65
C MET A 60 -0.63 0.69 3.34
N TYR A 61 -1.30 -0.45 3.40
CA TYR A 61 -2.65 -0.61 3.92
C TYR A 61 -2.75 -1.85 4.80
N ASP A 62 -3.60 -1.78 5.81
CA ASP A 62 -4.07 -2.94 6.56
C ASP A 62 -5.45 -3.34 6.04
N LYS A 63 -5.58 -4.57 5.54
CA LYS A 63 -6.85 -5.02 4.96
C LYS A 63 -7.80 -5.42 6.07
N ASP A 64 -8.98 -4.82 6.12
CA ASP A 64 -10.01 -5.24 7.07
C ASP A 64 -11.06 -6.13 6.41
N MET A 65 -11.57 -7.11 7.17
CA MET A 65 -12.62 -8.00 6.65
C MET A 65 -14.02 -7.39 6.69
N PHE A 66 -14.27 -6.46 7.62
CA PHE A 66 -15.61 -5.91 7.87
C PHE A 66 -15.66 -4.38 7.86
N SER A 67 -14.53 -3.71 7.67
CA SER A 67 -14.36 -2.26 7.56
C SER A 67 -13.61 -1.90 6.28
N ASN A 68 -13.49 -0.59 6.01
CA ASN A 68 -12.60 -0.11 4.97
C ASN A 68 -11.15 -0.33 5.40
N ASP A 69 -10.28 -0.66 4.45
CA ASP A 69 -8.85 -0.82 4.70
C ASP A 69 -8.22 0.44 5.32
N ASP A 70 -7.48 0.25 6.40
CA ASP A 70 -6.80 1.32 7.11
C ASP A 70 -5.49 1.70 6.39
N SER A 71 -5.28 3.01 6.19
CA SER A 71 -4.03 3.50 5.61
C SER A 71 -2.93 3.50 6.68
N MET A 72 -1.86 2.75 6.41
CA MET A 72 -0.72 2.63 7.34
C MET A 72 0.42 3.60 7.01
N GLY A 73 0.48 4.12 5.78
CA GLY A 73 1.48 5.09 5.36
C GLY A 73 1.64 5.18 3.85
N MET A 74 2.32 6.24 3.42
CA MET A 74 2.67 6.47 2.02
C MET A 74 4.10 7.00 1.93
N ALA A 75 4.81 6.56 0.90
CA ALA A 75 6.13 7.03 0.52
C ALA A 75 6.10 7.46 -0.94
N GLU A 76 6.85 8.52 -1.24
CA GLU A 76 7.08 9.01 -2.60
C GLU A 76 8.57 8.80 -2.92
N ILE A 77 8.84 8.32 -4.13
CA ILE A 77 10.20 8.12 -4.63
C ILE A 77 10.33 8.90 -5.94
N ASP A 78 11.24 9.87 -5.91
CA ASP A 78 11.71 10.57 -7.10
C ASP A 78 12.86 9.78 -7.71
N LEU A 79 12.83 9.61 -9.03
CA LEU A 79 13.88 8.90 -9.78
C LEU A 79 14.98 9.83 -10.32
N TRP A 80 14.92 11.14 -10.06
CA TRP A 80 15.74 12.18 -10.72
C TRP A 80 16.18 13.29 -9.78
#